data_AF-W0SKF3-F1
#
_entry.id   AF-W0SKF3-F1
#
_cell.length_a   1.000
_cell.length_b   1.000
_cell.length_c   1.000
_cell.angle_alpha   90.00
_cell.angle_beta   90.00
_cell.angle_gamma   90.00
#
_symmetry.space_group_name_H-M   'P 1'
#
loop_
_entity.id
_entity.type
_entity.pdbx_description
1 polymer ?
#
loop_
_entity_poly.entity_id
_entity_poly.type
_entity_poly.pdbx_seq_one_letter_code
_entity_poly.pdbx_strand_id
1 'polypeptide(L)' 'MANNNDEDVPFMQKLLDNHFLLLFLGVASPGVLYILWGIVDIMSVPLAK' A
#
# COMPACT_ATOMS: atom_id res chain seq x y z
N MET A 1 27.07 -6.25 -32.33
CA MET A 1 27.15 -5.92 -30.89
C MET A 1 26.05 -4.92 -30.63
N ALA A 2 24.89 -5.39 -30.14
CA ALA A 2 23.74 -4.52 -29.89
C ALA A 2 23.97 -3.75 -28.59
N ASN A 3 23.78 -2.44 -28.68
CA ASN A 3 24.04 -1.45 -27.64
C ASN A 3 23.22 -1.72 -26.38
N ASN A 4 23.84 -1.51 -25.21
CA ASN A 4 23.26 -1.68 -23.89
C ASN A 4 22.23 -0.56 -23.63
N ASN A 5 21.03 -0.69 -24.19
CA ASN A 5 19.90 0.15 -23.82
C ASN A 5 19.12 -0.57 -22.72
N ASP A 6 19.77 -0.77 -21.56
CA ASP A 6 19.04 -0.94 -20.31
C ASP A 6 18.40 0.43 -20.01
N GLU A 7 17.33 0.73 -20.74
CA GLU A 7 16.50 1.93 -20.55
C GLU A 7 16.09 1.93 -19.08
N ASP A 8 16.49 2.96 -18.32
CA ASP A 8 16.24 3.07 -16.89
C ASP A 8 14.75 2.85 -16.60
N VAL A 9 14.38 1.63 -16.22
CA VAL A 9 12.99 1.26 -16.00
C VAL A 9 12.43 2.21 -14.94
N PRO A 10 11.38 2.98 -15.26
CA PRO A 10 10.81 3.97 -14.36
C PRO A 10 10.49 3.36 -12.99
N PHE A 11 10.76 4.11 -11.92
CA PHE A 11 10.57 3.61 -10.55
C PHE A 11 9.16 3.06 -10.29
N MET A 12 8.13 3.75 -10.79
CA MET A 12 6.75 3.31 -10.63
C MET A 12 6.48 1.96 -11.31
N GLN A 13 7.14 1.69 -12.43
CA GLN A 13 7.02 0.43 -13.16
C GLN A 13 7.65 -0.71 -12.35
N LYS A 14 8.86 -0.50 -11.81
CA LYS A 14 9.49 -1.45 -10.87
C LYS A 14 8.65 -1.74 -9.62
N LEU A 15 7.94 -0.73 -9.11
CA LEU A 15 7.07 -0.88 -7.94
C LEU A 15 5.83 -1.72 -8.26
N LEU A 16 5.18 -1.45 -9.39
CA LEU A 16 3.96 -2.13 -9.83
C LEU A 16 4.24 -3.50 -10.49
N ASP A 17 5.46 -3.78 -10.94
CA ASP A 17 5.83 -5.09 -11.49
C ASP A 17 6.16 -6.13 -10.38
N ASN A 18 6.29 -5.69 -9.13
CA ASN A 18 6.55 -6.59 -8.00
C ASN A 18 5.25 -7.19 -7.44
N HIS A 19 4.94 -8.41 -7.88
CA HIS A 19 3.72 -9.12 -7.49
C HIS A 19 3.57 -9.33 -5.97
N PHE A 20 4.67 -9.56 -5.23
CA PHE A 20 4.61 -9.72 -3.77
C PHE A 20 4.31 -8.39 -3.07
N LEU A 21 4.87 -7.29 -3.57
CA LEU A 21 4.61 -5.97 -3.04
C LEU A 21 3.15 -5.56 -3.29
N LEU A 22 2.63 -5.84 -4.49
CA LEU A 22 1.22 -5.63 -4.82
C LEU A 22 0.29 -6.53 -3.99
N LEU A 23 0.63 -7.80 -3.80
CA LEU A 23 -0.13 -8.73 -2.97
C LEU A 23 -0.17 -8.24 -1.52
N PHE A 24 0.97 -7.85 -0.97
CA PHE A 24 1.07 -7.28 0.38
C PHE A 24 0.22 -6.02 0.50
N LEU A 25 0.35 -5.08 -0.44
CA LEU A 25 -0.44 -3.84 -0.42
C LEU A 25 -1.94 -4.15 -0.51
N GLY A 26 -2.35 -5.08 -1.37
CA GLY A 26 -3.75 -5.48 -1.54
C GLY A 26 -4.34 -6.17 -0.30
N VAL A 27 -3.59 -7.07 0.34
CA VAL A 27 -4.05 -7.80 1.53
C VAL A 27 -3.96 -6.95 2.79
N ALA A 28 -2.92 -6.12 2.93
CA ALA A 28 -2.72 -5.26 4.10
C ALA A 28 -3.61 -4.02 4.07
N SER A 29 -3.93 -3.47 2.90
CA SER A 29 -4.76 -2.27 2.74
C SER A 29 -6.07 -2.33 3.53
N PRO A 30 -6.94 -3.35 3.40
CA PRO A 30 -8.19 -3.41 4.16
C PRO A 30 -7.94 -3.47 5.67
N GLY A 31 -6.90 -4.18 6.13
CA GLY A 31 -6.54 -4.25 7.55
C GLY A 31 -6.12 -2.89 8.11
N VAL A 32 -5.22 -2.19 7.40
CA VAL A 32 -4.74 -0.87 7.81
C VAL A 32 -5.88 0.16 7.80
N LEU A 33 -6.68 0.18 6.73
CA LEU A 33 -7.83 1.08 6.63
C LEU A 33 -8.86 0.82 7.73
N TYR A 34 -9.17 -0.45 8.02
CA TYR A 34 -10.11 -0.81 9.08
C TYR A 34 -9.61 -0.43 10.47
N ILE A 35 -8.31 -0.62 10.75
CA ILE A 35 -7.71 -0.20 12.02
C ILE A 35 -7.77 1.32 12.17
N LEU A 36 -7.37 2.07 11.14
CA LEU A 36 -7.41 3.53 11.17
C LEU A 36 -8.83 4.04 11.37
N TRP A 37 -9.80 3.47 10.65
CA TRP A 37 -11.20 3.80 10.82
C TRP A 37 -11.72 3.45 12.22
N GLY A 38 -11.40 2.27 12.74
CA GLY A 38 -11.78 1.84 14.08
C GLY A 38 -11.20 2.72 15.19
N ILE A 39 -9.99 3.26 15.01
CA ILE A 39 -9.42 4.24 15.96
C ILE A 39 -10.26 5.52 15.97
N VAL A 40 -10.62 6.05 14.80
CA VAL A 40 -11.49 7.23 14.69
C VAL A 40 -12.84 6.96 15.36
N ASP A 41 -13.42 5.78 15.13
CA ASP A 41 -14.70 5.38 15.71
C ASP A 41 -14.63 5.35 17.25
N ILE A 42 -13.62 4.70 17.82
CA ILE A 42 -13.40 4.64 19.28
C ILE A 42 -13.24 6.04 19.89
N MET A 43 -12.46 6.93 19.27
CA MET A 43 -12.27 8.30 19.77
C MET A 43 -13.56 9.12 19.73
N SER A 44 -14.49 8.78 18.84
CA SER A 44 -15.77 9.46 18.69
C SER A 44 -16.85 8.96 19.65
N VAL A 45 -16.61 7.83 20.34
CA VAL A 45 -17.56 7.27 21.31
C VAL A 45 -17.69 8.24 22.50
N PRO A 46 -18.89 8.76 22.80
CA PRO A 46 -19.10 9.61 23.96
C PRO A 46 -18.97 8.79 25.25
N LEU A 47 -18.15 9.28 26.18
CA LEU A 47 -18.07 8.70 27.52
C LEU A 47 -19.40 8.90 28.24
N ALA A 48 -19.99 7.82 28.75
CA ALA A 48 -21.20 7.90 29.56
C ALA A 48 -20.93 8.78 30.81
N LYS A 49 -21.88 9.65 31.13
CA LYS A 49 -21.81 10.59 32.25
C LYS A 49 -21.99 9.91 33.60
#